data_AF-A0A2E9Q777-F1
#
_entry.id   AF-A0A2E9Q777-F1
#
_cell.length_a   1.000
_cell.length_b   1.000
_cell.length_c   1.000
_cell.angle_alpha   90.00
_cell.angle_beta   90.00
_cell.angle_gamma   90.00
#
_symmetry.space_group_name_H-M   'P 1'
#
loop_
_entity.id
_entity.type
_entity.pdbx_description
1 polymer ?
#
loop_
_entity_poly.entity_id
_entity_poly.type
_entity_poly.pdbx_seq_one_letter_code
_entity_poly.pdbx_strand_id
1 'polypeptide(L)' 'MNEQAGRMSRSNDEIIKTVHEGRGGYVELEGVRYTIDHIAEGCFCIHFPAGKARMERKHHYDVLTAFAESKDPKWYVG' A
#
# COMPACT_ATOMS: atom_id res chain seq x y z
N MET A 1 -35.70 4.21 15.83
CA MET A 1 -34.85 3.12 16.36
C MET A 1 -34.46 2.26 15.16
N ASN A 2 -33.42 2.70 14.45
CA ASN A 2 -32.03 2.18 14.48
C ASN A 2 -31.81 1.30 13.23
N GLU A 3 -31.24 1.86 12.17
CA GLU A 3 -29.79 1.91 11.91
C GLU A 3 -29.27 0.58 11.40
N GLN A 4 -29.06 0.47 10.08
CA GLN A 4 -28.11 -0.45 9.45
C GLN A 4 -27.86 -0.05 7.99
N ALA A 5 -27.19 1.09 7.82
CA ALA A 5 -26.38 1.33 6.62
C ALA A 5 -24.95 0.99 7.01
N GLY A 6 -24.65 -0.32 7.09
CA GLY A 6 -23.29 -0.82 7.21
C GLY A 6 -22.55 -0.50 5.93
N ARG A 7 -21.92 0.69 5.90
CA ARG A 7 -20.91 1.07 4.92
C ARG A 7 -19.82 0.00 5.03
N MET A 8 -19.84 -0.99 4.15
CA MET A 8 -18.70 -1.87 3.94
C MET A 8 -17.58 -0.99 3.38
N SER A 9 -16.81 -0.41 4.28
CA SER A 9 -15.48 0.10 3.99
C SER A 9 -14.72 -1.11 3.43
N ARG A 10 -14.61 -1.21 2.10
CA ARG A 10 -13.64 -2.09 1.48
C ARG A 10 -12.30 -1.63 2.02
N SER A 11 -11.77 -2.37 2.98
CA SER A 11 -10.46 -2.11 3.53
C SER A 11 -9.47 -2.20 2.36
N ASN A 12 -8.65 -1.17 2.16
CA ASN A 12 -7.63 -1.15 1.08
C ASN A 12 -6.72 -2.39 1.09
N ASP A 13 -6.67 -3.12 2.20
CA ASP A 13 -5.97 -4.40 2.37
C ASP A 13 -6.46 -5.51 1.42
N GLU A 14 -7.71 -5.47 0.93
CA GLU A 14 -8.22 -6.47 -0.03
C GLU A 14 -7.69 -6.26 -1.47
N ILE A 15 -7.18 -5.07 -1.78
CA ILE A 15 -6.72 -4.71 -3.15
C ILE A 15 -5.21 -4.90 -3.28
N ILE A 16 -4.46 -4.73 -2.18
CA ILE A 16 -3.01 -4.84 -2.18
C ILE A 16 -2.58 -6.25 -1.79
N LYS A 17 -1.89 -6.93 -2.70
CA LYS A 17 -1.26 -8.23 -2.41
C LYS A 17 0.19 -8.03 -2.01
N THR A 18 0.54 -8.42 -0.79
CA THR A 18 1.94 -8.46 -0.34
C THR A 18 2.49 -9.83 -0.67
N VAL A 19 3.48 -9.90 -1.57
CA VAL A 19 4.00 -11.20 -2.06
C VAL A 19 5.20 -11.68 -1.25
N HIS A 20 5.94 -10.78 -0.60
CA HIS A 20 7.04 -11.16 0.30
C HIS A 20 7.47 -9.97 1.18
N GLU A 21 7.66 -10.19 2.49
CA GLU A 21 8.16 -9.20 3.46
C GLU A 21 9.64 -9.48 3.75
N GLY A 22 10.57 -8.94 2.94
CA GLY A 22 12.01 -9.22 3.05
C GLY A 22 12.84 -8.62 1.91
N ARG A 23 14.13 -8.99 1.81
CA ARG A 23 14.98 -8.56 0.66
C ARG A 23 14.37 -9.05 -0.65
N GLY A 24 13.96 -8.12 -1.51
CA GLY A 24 13.35 -8.42 -2.82
C GLY A 24 11.84 -8.60 -2.77
N GLY A 25 11.18 -8.14 -1.71
CA GLY A 25 9.72 -8.12 -1.64
C GLY A 25 9.08 -7.13 -2.60
N TYR A 26 7.77 -7.29 -2.81
CA TYR A 26 6.94 -6.30 -3.48
C TYR A 26 5.49 -6.37 -3.03
N VAL A 27 4.80 -5.24 -3.16
CA VAL A 27 3.35 -5.14 -3.09
C VAL A 27 2.79 -5.01 -4.50
N GLU A 28 1.74 -5.74 -4.80
CA GLU A 28 1.03 -5.68 -6.08
C GLU A 28 -0.32 -4.99 -5.89
N LEU A 29 -0.53 -3.91 -6.62
CA LEU A 29 -1.77 -3.14 -6.64
C LEU A 29 -2.24 -3.03 -8.09
N GLU A 30 -3.43 -3.56 -8.38
CA GLU A 30 -4.05 -3.53 -9.71
C GLU A 30 -3.14 -4.08 -10.84
N GLY A 31 -2.32 -5.09 -10.52
CA GLY A 31 -1.36 -5.70 -11.45
C GLY A 31 -0.04 -4.92 -11.61
N VAL A 32 0.13 -3.80 -10.90
CA VAL A 32 1.39 -3.05 -10.82
C VAL A 32 2.16 -3.47 -9.59
N ARG A 33 3.44 -3.81 -9.77
CA ARG A 33 4.33 -4.24 -8.69
C ARG A 33 5.18 -3.07 -8.21
N TYR A 34 5.15 -2.84 -6.90
CA TYR A 34 5.95 -1.86 -6.20
C TYR A 34 6.91 -2.59 -5.29
N THR A 35 8.21 -2.44 -5.55
CA THR A 35 9.24 -3.10 -4.75
C THR A 35 9.23 -2.57 -3.33
N ILE A 36 9.45 -3.44 -2.36
CA ILE A 36 9.65 -3.04 -0.97
C ILE A 36 11.10 -3.28 -0.58
N ASP A 37 11.66 -2.31 0.14
CA ASP A 37 12.97 -2.44 0.76
C ASP A 37 12.81 -2.47 2.27
N HIS A 38 13.61 -3.32 2.91
CA HIS A 38 13.70 -3.37 4.35
C HIS A 38 14.68 -2.28 4.79
N ILE A 39 14.16 -1.26 5.45
CA ILE A 39 14.98 -0.20 6.04
C ILE A 39 15.41 -0.60 7.45
N ALA A 40 16.44 0.08 7.98
CA ALA A 40 16.89 -0.17 9.35
C ALA A 40 15.72 -0.02 10.35
N GLU A 41 15.79 -0.72 11.48
CA GLU A 41 14.77 -0.73 12.54
C GLU A 41 13.49 -1.54 12.26
N GLY A 42 13.52 -2.48 11.31
CA GLY A 42 12.37 -3.39 11.08
C GLY A 42 11.23 -2.76 10.29
N CYS A 43 11.46 -1.58 9.72
CA CYS A 43 10.48 -0.86 8.91
C CYS A 43 10.61 -1.22 7.43
N PHE A 44 9.57 -0.94 6.65
CA PHE A 44 9.54 -1.23 5.20
C PHE A 44 9.29 0.02 4.38
N CYS A 45 9.93 0.14 3.22
CA CYS A 45 9.73 1.24 2.28
C CYS A 45 9.24 0.71 0.93
N ILE A 46 8.05 1.13 0.51
CA ILE A 46 7.49 0.84 -0.81
C ILE A 46 8.03 1.88 -1.79
N HIS A 47 8.74 1.43 -2.81
CA HIS A 47 9.27 2.27 -3.88
C HIS A 47 8.19 2.59 -4.90
N PHE A 48 7.84 3.87 -4.99
CA PHE A 48 6.92 4.42 -5.96
C PHE A 48 7.70 5.19 -7.04
N PRO A 49 7.68 4.76 -8.30
CA PRO A 49 8.48 5.42 -9.34
C PRO A 49 8.04 6.88 -9.52
N ALA A 50 8.99 7.81 -9.50
CA ALA A 50 8.74 9.21 -9.82
C ALA A 50 8.53 9.38 -11.34
N GLY A 51 7.46 10.06 -11.78
CA GLY A 51 7.23 10.33 -13.21
C GLY A 51 5.88 10.97 -13.54
N LYS A 52 5.79 11.63 -14.71
CA LYS A 52 4.70 12.54 -15.15
C LYS A 52 3.35 11.90 -15.54
N ALA A 53 3.04 10.66 -15.14
CA ALA A 53 1.72 10.07 -15.44
C ALA A 53 0.74 10.35 -14.28
N ARG A 54 -0.28 11.19 -14.52
CA ARG A 54 -0.86 12.09 -13.49
C ARG A 54 -2.14 11.61 -12.79
N MET A 55 -2.85 10.58 -13.28
CA MET A 55 -4.15 10.19 -12.71
C MET A 55 -4.14 8.81 -12.06
N GLU A 56 -3.77 7.75 -12.78
CA GLU A 56 -3.75 6.37 -12.25
C GLU A 56 -2.76 6.22 -11.08
N ARG A 57 -1.60 6.90 -11.16
CA ARG A 57 -0.63 6.90 -10.06
C ARG A 57 -1.11 7.63 -8.79
N LYS A 58 -2.01 8.61 -8.88
CA LYS A 58 -2.52 9.29 -7.67
C LYS A 58 -3.35 8.33 -6.83
N HIS A 59 -4.20 7.52 -7.49
CA HIS A 59 -4.96 6.48 -6.81
C HIS A 59 -4.01 5.47 -6.15
N HIS A 60 -3.03 4.97 -6.90
CA HIS A 60 -2.09 3.99 -6.36
C HIS A 60 -1.30 4.56 -5.17
N TYR A 61 -0.83 5.80 -5.25
CA TYR A 61 -0.12 6.44 -4.14
C TYR A 61 -0.99 6.56 -2.88
N ASP A 62 -2.25 6.97 -3.02
CA ASP A 62 -3.19 7.11 -1.91
C ASP A 62 -3.47 5.76 -1.24
N VAL A 63 -3.72 4.71 -2.06
CA VAL A 63 -3.97 3.36 -1.57
C VAL A 63 -2.73 2.77 -0.89
N LEU A 64 -1.54 2.93 -1.49
CA LEU A 64 -0.27 2.47 -0.90
C LEU A 64 0.07 3.22 0.39
N THR A 65 -0.25 4.51 0.46
CA THR A 65 -0.03 5.32 1.67
C THR A 65 -0.95 4.85 2.80
N ALA A 66 -2.24 4.69 2.53
CA ALA A 66 -3.19 4.18 3.52
C ALA A 66 -2.84 2.75 3.98
N PHE A 67 -2.36 1.90 3.06
CA PHE A 67 -1.84 0.58 3.41
C PHE A 67 -0.62 0.69 4.32
N ALA A 68 0.35 1.55 3.98
CA ALA A 68 1.54 1.74 4.78
C ALA A 68 1.23 2.26 6.20
N GLU A 69 0.25 3.17 6.33
CA GLU A 69 -0.23 3.68 7.62
C GLU A 69 -0.95 2.62 8.46
N SER A 70 -1.54 1.61 7.83
CA SER A 70 -2.27 0.54 8.51
C SER A 70 -1.38 -0.62 8.97
N LYS A 71 -0.09 -0.64 8.64
CA LYS A 71 0.83 -1.74 8.98
C LYS A 71 1.70 -1.40 10.19
N ASP A 72 1.95 -2.42 11.01
CA ASP A 72 2.91 -2.45 12.10
C ASP A 72 3.80 -3.70 11.95
N PRO A 73 5.14 -3.61 11.90
CA PRO A 73 5.99 -2.42 12.07
C PRO A 73 5.76 -1.37 10.97
N LYS A 74 6.27 -0.14 11.13
CA LYS A 74 5.91 1.01 10.28
C LYS A 74 6.36 0.87 8.81
N TRP A 75 5.48 1.26 7.88
CA TRP A 75 5.78 1.27 6.44
C TRP A 75 5.80 2.71 5.90
N TYR A 76 6.52 2.91 4.81
CA TYR A 76 6.67 4.19 4.11
C TYR A 76 6.45 4.01 2.61
N VAL A 77 6.07 5.08 1.93
CA VAL A 77 6.01 5.15 0.45
C VAL A 77 6.97 6.26 0.00
N GLY A 78 7.92 5.94 -0.87
CA GLY A 78 9.00 6.84 -1.29
C GLY A 78 9.25 6.86 -2.78
#